data_AF-A0A7S0BDW1-F1
#
_entry.id   AF-A0A7S0BDW1-F1
#
_cell.length_a   1.000
_cell.length_b   1.000
_cell.length_c   1.000
_cell.angle_alpha   90.00
_cell.angle_beta   90.00
_cell.angle_gamma   90.00
#
_symmetry.space_group_name_H-M   'P 1'
#
loop_
_entity.id
_entity.type
_entity.pdbx_description
1 polymer ?
#
loop_
_entity_poly.entity_id
_entity_poly.type
_entity_poly.pdbx_seq_one_letter_code
_entity_poly.pdbx_strand_id
1 'polypeptide(L)'
;EIRTINSRHFDLSVKSPRYLAVHEREIATHLRQELLRGKVMVTIEVKDSEMLVLPIRVDADAVRAAKHLIDDVVKASELDVTPTLDQILRFSEVFVKKENGNISDDVYTLVEKVVREAVNDLKLSRR
;
A
#
# COMPACT_ATOMS: atom_id res chain seq x y z
N GLU A 1 -10.00 -10.56 10.31
CA GLU A 1 -10.60 -11.40 11.39
C GLU A 1 -10.90 -10.53 12.62
N ILE A 2 -12.07 -10.68 13.26
CA ILE A 2 -12.42 -10.00 14.52
C ILE A 2 -12.68 -11.05 15.59
N ARG A 3 -11.90 -11.05 16.67
CA ARG A 3 -12.13 -11.88 17.86
C ARG A 3 -12.58 -10.99 19.02
N THR A 4 -13.66 -11.37 19.69
CA THR A 4 -14.17 -10.63 20.84
C THR A 4 -14.26 -11.55 22.05
N ILE A 5 -13.71 -11.12 23.18
CA ILE A 5 -13.83 -11.78 24.48
C ILE A 5 -14.66 -10.88 25.40
N ASN A 6 -15.62 -11.46 26.11
CA ASN A 6 -16.49 -10.73 27.01
C ASN A 6 -15.71 -10.33 28.28
N SER A 7 -15.13 -9.14 28.26
CA SER A 7 -14.33 -8.57 29.35
C SER A 7 -14.98 -7.31 29.90
N ARG A 8 -14.81 -7.06 31.20
CA ARG A 8 -15.32 -5.87 31.91
C ARG A 8 -14.67 -4.57 31.43
N HIS A 9 -13.46 -4.64 30.90
CA HIS A 9 -12.71 -3.51 30.36
C HIS A 9 -12.71 -3.53 28.83
N PHE A 10 -12.85 -2.36 28.22
CA PHE A 10 -12.68 -2.21 26.77
C PHE A 10 -11.20 -2.18 26.44
N ASP A 11 -10.74 -3.21 25.75
CA ASP A 11 -9.34 -3.38 25.35
C ASP A 11 -9.34 -3.69 23.85
N LEU A 12 -8.81 -2.75 23.05
CA LEU A 12 -8.79 -2.82 21.59
C LEU A 12 -7.35 -3.03 21.12
N SER A 13 -7.11 -4.15 20.45
CA SER A 13 -5.85 -4.44 19.78
C SER A 13 -6.10 -4.56 18.28
N VAL A 14 -5.55 -3.61 17.51
CA VAL A 14 -5.58 -3.64 16.05
C VAL A 14 -4.19 -4.04 15.57
N LYS A 15 -4.12 -5.06 14.71
CA LYS A 15 -2.88 -5.46 14.05
C LYS A 15 -3.04 -5.25 12.55
N SER A 16 -2.31 -4.29 12.01
CA SER A 16 -2.39 -3.87 10.61
C SER A 16 -1.04 -4.02 9.87
N PRO A 17 -1.03 -4.16 8.54
CA PRO A 17 0.18 -4.08 7.72
C PRO A 17 0.78 -2.67 7.73
N ARG A 18 2.10 -2.53 7.53
CA ARG A 18 2.82 -1.23 7.59
C ARG A 18 2.23 -0.13 6.71
N TYR A 19 1.70 -0.47 5.53
CA TYR A 19 1.11 0.52 4.62
C TYR A 19 -0.27 1.03 5.09
N LEU A 20 -0.98 0.30 5.96
CA LEU A 20 -2.25 0.72 6.58
C LEU A 20 -2.07 1.36 7.96
N ALA A 21 -0.83 1.47 8.46
CA ALA A 21 -0.56 2.02 9.79
C ALA A 21 -1.04 3.47 9.95
N VAL A 22 -1.07 4.25 8.86
CA VAL A 22 -1.60 5.62 8.84
C VAL A 22 -3.10 5.62 9.17
N HIS A 23 -3.84 4.62 8.66
CA HIS A 23 -5.29 4.47 8.84
C HIS A 23 -5.68 3.73 10.13
N GLU A 24 -4.72 3.13 10.83
CA GLU A 24 -4.99 2.35 12.05
C GLU A 24 -5.68 3.16 13.15
N ARG A 25 -5.34 4.44 13.29
CA ARG A 25 -5.97 5.34 14.27
C ARG A 25 -7.44 5.60 13.96
N GLU A 26 -7.78 5.72 12.68
CA GLU A 26 -9.17 5.93 12.24
C GLU A 26 -9.99 4.66 12.47
N ILE A 27 -9.46 3.50 12.08
CA ILE A 27 -10.07 2.18 12.34
C ILE A 27 -10.32 2.01 13.84
N ALA A 28 -9.34 2.34 14.68
CA ALA A 28 -9.46 2.21 16.12
C ALA A 28 -10.50 3.16 16.73
N THR A 29 -10.69 4.34 16.14
CA THR A 29 -11.72 5.31 16.55
C THR A 29 -13.10 4.81 16.16
N HIS A 30 -13.26 4.31 14.94
CA HIS A 30 -14.53 3.74 14.46
C HIS A 30 -14.96 2.53 15.31
N LEU A 31 -14.03 1.60 15.59
CA LEU A 31 -14.30 0.44 16.44
C LEU A 31 -14.69 0.82 17.87
N ARG A 32 -14.10 1.88 18.44
CA ARG A 32 -14.46 2.39 19.78
C ARG A 32 -15.87 2.99 19.83
N GLN A 33 -16.31 3.64 18.76
CA GLN A 33 -17.66 4.19 18.68
C GLN A 33 -18.71 3.08 18.60
N GLU A 34 -18.39 2.01 17.87
CA GLU A 34 -19.34 0.92 17.60
C GLU A 34 -19.36 -0.17 18.71
N LEU A 35 -18.28 -0.32 19.48
CA LEU A 35 -18.13 -1.36 20.51
C LEU A 35 -17.85 -0.71 21.87
N LEU A 36 -18.83 -0.75 22.77
CA LEU A 36 -18.77 -0.09 24.09
C LEU A 36 -18.17 -0.97 25.21
N ARG A 37 -18.08 -2.30 25.02
CA ARG A 37 -17.65 -3.26 26.06
C ARG A 37 -17.08 -4.56 25.49
N GLY A 38 -16.03 -5.07 26.14
CA GLY A 38 -15.34 -6.31 25.78
C GLY A 38 -13.92 -6.08 25.27
N LYS A 39 -13.12 -7.14 25.26
CA LYS A 39 -11.78 -7.15 24.65
C LYS A 39 -11.94 -7.53 23.19
N VAL A 40 -11.57 -6.65 22.28
CA VAL A 40 -11.72 -6.81 20.83
C VAL A 40 -10.34 -6.84 20.20
N MET A 41 -10.05 -7.94 19.52
CA MET A 41 -8.81 -8.12 18.77
C MET A 41 -9.15 -8.18 17.28
N VAL A 42 -8.68 -7.17 16.54
CA VAL A 42 -8.87 -7.07 15.09
C VAL A 42 -7.54 -7.34 14.42
N THR A 43 -7.50 -8.37 13.60
CA THR A 43 -6.33 -8.69 12.76
C THR A 43 -6.70 -8.45 11.31
N ILE A 44 -6.00 -7.51 10.68
CA ILE A 44 -6.17 -7.15 9.27
C ILE A 44 -5.01 -7.78 8.50
N GLU A 45 -5.33 -8.81 7.73
CA GLU A 45 -4.41 -9.42 6.78
C GLU A 45 -4.97 -9.20 5.39
N VAL A 46 -4.28 -8.38 4.60
CA VAL A 46 -4.58 -8.23 3.18
C VAL A 46 -3.66 -9.21 2.45
N LYS A 47 -4.26 -10.26 1.88
CA LYS A 47 -3.55 -11.15 0.97
C LYS A 47 -3.68 -10.57 -0.41
N ASP A 48 -2.61 -9.96 -0.90
CA ASP A 48 -2.50 -9.61 -2.31
C ASP A 48 -2.44 -10.91 -3.12
N SER A 49 -3.55 -11.26 -3.77
CA SER A 49 -3.58 -12.32 -4.78
C SER A 49 -2.95 -11.90 -6.10
N GLU A 50 -2.55 -10.63 -6.26
CA GLU A 50 -1.90 -10.08 -7.45
C GLU A 50 -0.40 -9.85 -7.23
N MET A 51 0.31 -10.93 -6.87
CA MET A 51 1.77 -10.93 -6.78
C MET A 51 2.44 -10.97 -8.18
N LEU A 52 2.00 -10.13 -9.12
CA LEU A 52 2.59 -10.02 -10.47
C LEU A 52 2.85 -8.57 -10.91
N VAL A 53 2.68 -7.60 -10.03
CA VAL A 53 3.04 -6.22 -10.33
C VAL A 53 4.43 -5.96 -9.76
N LEU A 54 5.44 -5.87 -10.63
CA LEU A 54 6.77 -5.43 -10.19
C LEU A 54 6.62 -4.11 -9.40
N PRO A 55 7.22 -3.97 -8.20
CA PRO A 55 7.08 -2.79 -7.32
C PRO A 55 7.84 -1.57 -7.84
N ILE A 56 8.10 -1.53 -9.14
CA ILE A 56 8.81 -0.48 -9.86
C ILE A 56 7.90 0.06 -10.96
N ARG A 57 8.03 1.36 -11.23
CA ARG A 57 7.43 2.03 -12.39
C ARG A 57 8.54 2.72 -13.17
N VAL A 58 8.29 2.92 -14.47
CA VAL A 58 9.18 3.71 -15.30
C VAL A 58 8.91 5.19 -15.06
N ASP A 59 9.94 5.96 -14.76
CA ASP A 59 9.88 7.41 -14.71
C ASP A 59 10.15 7.97 -16.11
N ALA A 60 9.12 8.53 -16.74
CA ALA A 60 9.21 9.04 -18.11
C ALA A 60 10.14 10.24 -18.26
N ASP A 61 10.30 11.05 -17.20
CA ASP A 61 11.19 12.20 -17.21
C ASP A 61 12.65 11.75 -17.05
N ALA A 62 12.89 10.77 -16.18
CA ALA A 62 14.20 10.12 -16.05
C ALA A 62 14.64 9.43 -17.36
N VAL A 63 13.71 8.76 -18.07
CA VAL A 63 13.98 8.18 -19.40
C VAL A 63 14.43 9.26 -20.40
N ARG A 64 13.73 10.40 -20.43
CA ARG A 64 14.04 11.50 -21.35
C ARG A 64 15.40 12.14 -21.02
N ALA A 65 15.71 12.29 -19.74
CA ALA A 65 16.99 12.79 -19.27
C ALA A 65 18.14 11.81 -19.60
N ALA A 66 17.96 10.51 -19.35
CA ALA A 66 18.93 9.48 -19.70
C ALA A 66 19.23 9.46 -21.20
N LYS A 67 18.20 9.56 -22.05
CA LYS A 67 18.39 9.67 -23.50
C LYS A 67 19.24 10.89 -23.87
N HIS A 68 18.93 12.06 -23.30
CA HIS A 68 19.70 13.28 -23.56
C HIS A 68 21.18 13.14 -23.19
N LEU A 69 21.47 12.52 -22.04
CA LEU A 69 22.85 12.28 -21.60
C LEU A 69 23.60 11.35 -22.57
N ILE A 70 22.95 10.30 -23.07
CA ILE A 70 23.57 9.41 -24.05
C ILE A 70 23.84 10.16 -25.37
N ASP A 71 22.88 10.97 -25.83
CA ASP A 71 23.04 11.78 -27.05
C ASP A 71 24.21 12.77 -26.93
N ASP A 72 24.40 13.37 -25.75
CA ASP A 72 25.53 14.27 -25.49
C ASP A 72 26.88 13.52 -25.45
N VAL A 73 26.91 12.30 -24.91
CA VAL A 73 28.11 11.44 -24.95
C VAL A 73 28.44 11.02 -26.38
N VAL A 74 27.45 10.68 -27.21
CA VAL A 74 27.65 10.35 -28.63
C VAL A 74 28.23 11.55 -29.38
N LYS A 75 27.67 12.75 -29.18
CA LYS A 75 28.21 13.98 -29.79
C LYS A 75 29.64 14.28 -29.33
N ALA A 76 29.94 14.13 -28.05
CA ALA A 76 31.26 14.42 -27.50
C ALA A 76 32.33 13.39 -27.88
N SER A 77 31.93 12.16 -28.20
CA SER A 77 32.83 11.08 -28.59
C SER A 77 33.11 11.03 -30.09
N GLU A 78 32.38 11.81 -30.90
CA GLU A 78 32.44 11.79 -32.38
C GLU A 78 32.18 10.39 -32.98
N LEU A 79 31.58 9.49 -32.20
CA LEU A 79 31.28 8.13 -32.64
C LEU A 79 29.92 8.09 -33.34
N ASP A 80 29.85 7.41 -34.48
CA ASP A 80 28.58 7.17 -35.18
C ASP A 80 27.87 5.94 -34.58
N VAL A 81 27.30 6.12 -33.39
CA VAL A 81 26.59 5.05 -32.67
C VAL A 81 25.18 5.50 -32.35
N THR A 82 24.21 4.64 -32.66
CA THR A 82 22.80 4.86 -32.27
C THR A 82 22.57 4.36 -30.85
N PRO A 83 22.03 5.18 -29.93
CA PRO A 83 21.66 4.72 -28.59
C PRO A 83 20.65 3.57 -28.66
N THR A 84 20.92 2.48 -27.93
CA THR A 84 20.00 1.34 -27.82
C THR A 84 19.13 1.44 -26.57
N LEU A 85 17.95 0.84 -26.61
CA LEU A 85 17.05 0.80 -25.45
C LEU A 85 17.72 0.17 -24.21
N ASP A 86 18.59 -0.82 -24.40
CA ASP A 86 19.37 -1.44 -23.31
C ASP A 86 20.23 -0.42 -22.54
N GLN A 87 20.84 0.53 -23.26
CA GLN A 87 21.67 1.57 -22.65
C GLN A 87 20.83 2.53 -21.79
N ILE A 88 19.60 2.83 -22.19
CA ILE A 88 18.68 3.66 -21.40
C ILE A 88 18.23 2.89 -20.14
N LEU A 89 17.94 1.58 -20.26
CA LEU A 89 17.51 0.75 -19.14
C LEU A 89 18.64 0.48 -18.12
N ARG A 90 19.91 0.78 -18.44
CA ARG A 90 21.03 0.71 -17.49
C ARG A 90 21.01 1.84 -16.45
N PHE A 91 20.28 2.91 -16.69
CA PHE A 91 20.12 3.99 -15.72
C PHE A 91 19.17 3.55 -14.61
N SER A 92 19.68 3.37 -13.40
CA SER A 92 18.88 2.97 -12.24
C SER A 92 17.73 3.94 -11.94
N GLU A 93 17.89 5.20 -12.32
CA GLU A 93 16.96 6.30 -12.15
C GLU A 93 15.70 6.15 -13.03
N VAL A 94 15.77 5.35 -14.11
CA VAL A 94 14.62 5.04 -14.97
C VAL A 94 13.59 4.20 -14.23
N PHE A 95 14.02 3.43 -13.22
CA PHE A 95 13.15 2.59 -12.42
C PHE A 95 12.96 3.20 -11.03
N VAL A 96 11.81 3.83 -10.82
CA VAL A 96 11.44 4.34 -9.50
C VAL A 96 10.54 3.35 -8.79
N LYS A 97 10.71 3.21 -7.47
CA LYS A 97 9.78 2.42 -6.66
C LYS A 97 8.39 3.03 -6.81
N LYS A 98 7.37 2.19 -6.97
CA LYS A 98 6.00 2.67 -6.80
C LYS A 98 5.86 3.17 -5.38
N GLU A 99 5.62 4.47 -5.20
CA GLU A 99 5.17 4.97 -3.91
C GLU A 99 3.81 4.32 -3.64
N ASN A 100 3.65 3.71 -2.47
CA ASN A 100 2.41 3.06 -2.04
C ASN A 100 1.27 4.08 -1.77
N GLY A 101 1.42 5.32 -2.24
CA GLY A 101 0.65 6.50 -1.84
C GLY A 101 -0.85 6.42 -2.12
N ASN A 102 -1.29 5.58 -3.06
CA ASN A 102 -2.71 5.38 -3.33
C ASN A 102 -3.22 3.98 -2.92
N ILE A 103 -2.31 3.01 -2.81
CA ILE A 103 -2.68 1.63 -2.40
C ILE A 103 -3.24 1.65 -0.98
N SER A 104 -2.66 2.45 -0.08
CA SER A 104 -3.14 2.58 1.30
C SER A 104 -4.61 3.01 1.36
N ASP A 105 -5.01 4.00 0.55
CA ASP A 105 -6.35 4.61 0.62
C ASP A 105 -7.40 3.74 -0.09
N ASP A 106 -7.06 3.17 -1.25
CA ASP A 106 -7.92 2.23 -1.97
C ASP A 106 -8.16 0.97 -1.14
N VAL A 107 -7.10 0.42 -0.54
CA VAL A 107 -7.20 -0.74 0.36
C VAL A 107 -7.93 -0.37 1.64
N TYR A 108 -7.73 0.84 2.17
CA TYR A 108 -8.43 1.30 3.37
C TYR A 108 -9.94 1.34 3.16
N THR A 109 -10.41 1.86 2.02
CA THR A 109 -11.84 1.89 1.69
C THR A 109 -12.44 0.47 1.70
N LEU A 110 -11.70 -0.51 1.18
CA LEU A 110 -12.11 -1.91 1.20
C LEU A 110 -12.11 -2.48 2.62
N VAL A 111 -11.07 -2.20 3.40
CA VAL A 111 -10.93 -2.63 4.80
C VAL A 111 -12.02 -2.02 5.67
N GLU A 112 -12.33 -0.74 5.52
CA GLU A 112 -13.38 -0.04 6.27
C GLU A 112 -14.74 -0.70 6.06
N LYS A 113 -15.06 -1.04 4.80
CA LYS A 113 -16.31 -1.74 4.47
C LYS A 113 -16.39 -3.11 5.15
N VAL A 114 -15.33 -3.90 5.06
CA VAL A 114 -15.26 -5.24 5.67
C VAL A 114 -15.32 -5.17 7.20
N VAL A 115 -14.65 -4.19 7.81
CA VAL A 115 -14.69 -3.98 9.26
C VAL A 115 -16.11 -3.63 9.70
N ARG A 116 -16.82 -2.76 8.97
CA ARG A 116 -18.20 -2.37 9.25
C ARG A 116 -19.16 -3.56 9.15
N GLU A 117 -19.02 -4.38 8.11
CA GLU A 117 -19.79 -5.62 7.95
C GLU A 117 -19.55 -6.58 9.11
N ALA A 118 -18.29 -6.84 9.46
CA ALA A 118 -17.93 -7.74 10.55
C ALA A 118 -18.41 -7.24 11.93
N VAL A 119 -18.44 -5.91 12.16
CA VAL A 119 -19.02 -5.31 13.38
C VAL A 119 -20.54 -5.50 13.41
N ASN A 120 -21.23 -5.35 12.28
CA ASN A 120 -22.67 -5.58 12.20
C ASN A 120 -23.03 -7.04 12.46
N ASP A 121 -22.30 -8.00 11.89
CA ASP A 121 -22.48 -9.42 12.15
C ASP A 121 -22.24 -9.77 13.63
N LEU A 122 -21.26 -9.11 14.27
CA LEU A 122 -21.00 -9.28 15.69
C LEU A 122 -22.11 -8.69 16.58
N LYS A 123 -22.79 -7.63 16.14
CA LYS A 123 -23.97 -7.09 16.83
C LYS A 123 -25.19 -8.00 16.68
N LEU A 124 -25.38 -8.59 15.50
CA LEU A 124 -26.49 -9.51 15.22
C LEU A 124 -26.34 -10.83 15.98
N SER A 125 -25.12 -11.37 16.09
CA SER A 125 -24.84 -12.58 16.87
C SER A 125 -24.85 -12.38 18.40
N ARG A 126 -24.84 -11.13 18.88
CA ARG A 126 -25.02 -10.78 20.31
C ARG A 126 -26.48 -10.49 20.70
N ARG A 127 -27.43 -10.62 19.77
CA ARG A 127 -28.88 -10.54 20.04
C ARG A 127 -29.45 -11.89 20.47
#